data_AF-A0A9P3UGI9-F1
#
_entry.id   AF-A0A9P3UGI9-F1
#
_cell.length_a   1.000
_cell.length_b   1.000
_cell.length_c   1.000
_cell.angle_alpha   90.00
_cell.angle_beta   90.00
_cell.angle_gamma   90.00
#
_symmetry.space_group_name_H-M   'P 1'
#
loop_
_entity.id
_entity.type
_entity.pdbx_description
1 polymer ?
#
loop_
_entity_poly.entity_id
_entity_poly.type
_entity_poly.pdbx_seq_one_letter_code
_entity_poly.pdbx_strand_id
1 'polypeptide(L)'
;MGTAIKKRNLEVKTQMSETIWLEPSNNKTVYLQIKNTSDKDMSGLQAKIASAVTSKGYQVVSNPDTAGYWIQANVLKADKMDLRESQGWLSRGYEGAVTGAALGAGITAYNSSSAGATLGVGLAAGLVGMAADAMVEDVNYTMITDVQIAERTKTQVQTDNVAVLRQGTSGAKVQTSTETGNQHKYQTRVVSNANKVNLKFPEAQPVLEDQLAKSIANIL
;
A
#
# COMPACT_ATOMS: atom_id res chain seq x y z
N MET A 1 7.41 30.51 -3.24
CA MET A 1 8.65 30.04 -3.92
C MET A 1 9.30 28.78 -3.30
N GLY A 2 9.11 28.45 -2.01
CA GLY A 2 9.81 27.30 -1.38
C GLY A 2 9.41 25.89 -1.87
N THR A 3 8.12 25.63 -2.09
CA THR A 3 7.62 24.32 -2.53
C THR A 3 8.03 23.99 -3.97
N ALA A 4 8.01 24.99 -4.86
CA ALA A 4 8.38 24.84 -6.27
C ALA A 4 9.84 24.40 -6.47
N ILE A 5 10.75 24.88 -5.63
CA ILE A 5 12.18 24.55 -5.70
C ILE A 5 12.44 23.19 -5.04
N LYS A 6 11.84 22.93 -3.87
CA LYS A 6 12.07 21.68 -3.11
C LYS A 6 11.51 20.44 -3.81
N LYS A 7 10.46 20.58 -4.61
CA LYS A 7 9.70 19.47 -5.23
C LYS A 7 9.70 19.49 -6.76
N ARG A 8 10.70 20.16 -7.35
CA ARG A 8 10.89 20.25 -8.80
C ARG A 8 11.14 18.87 -9.43
N ASN A 9 11.85 18.01 -8.71
CA ASN A 9 12.20 16.66 -9.14
C ASN A 9 11.20 15.65 -8.58
N LEU A 10 10.95 14.58 -9.33
CA LEU A 10 10.11 13.47 -8.89
C LEU A 10 10.78 12.74 -7.72
N GLU A 11 10.17 12.82 -6.55
CA GLU A 11 10.55 12.04 -5.38
C GLU A 11 9.70 10.78 -5.34
N VAL A 12 10.35 9.62 -5.18
CA VAL A 12 9.66 8.33 -5.17
C VAL A 12 10.08 7.55 -3.94
N LYS A 13 9.10 7.05 -3.21
CA LYS A 13 9.34 6.29 -1.98
C LYS A 13 8.40 5.10 -1.89
N THR A 14 8.96 3.91 -1.79
CA THR A 14 8.21 2.67 -1.58
C THR A 14 8.58 2.06 -0.24
N GLN A 15 7.57 1.69 0.54
CA GLN A 15 7.73 1.09 1.85
C GLN A 15 6.82 -0.14 1.98
N MET A 16 7.27 -1.13 2.73
CA MET A 16 6.48 -2.31 3.10
C MET A 16 6.03 -2.18 4.54
N SER A 17 4.82 -2.64 4.86
CA SER A 17 4.31 -2.64 6.22
C SER A 17 5.10 -3.60 7.10
N GLU A 18 5.49 -4.72 6.52
CA GLU A 18 6.24 -5.78 7.18
C GLU A 18 7.32 -6.33 6.24
N THR A 19 8.46 -6.70 6.83
CA THR A 19 9.53 -7.39 6.11
C THR A 19 9.17 -8.87 5.99
N ILE A 20 9.25 -9.41 4.78
CA ILE A 20 9.11 -10.84 4.52
C ILE A 20 10.51 -11.44 4.45
N TRP A 21 10.72 -12.52 5.21
CA TRP A 21 11.93 -13.34 5.16
C TRP A 21 11.57 -14.69 4.55
N LEU A 22 12.21 -15.02 3.43
CA LEU A 22 12.06 -16.31 2.76
C LEU A 22 13.22 -17.22 3.11
N GLU A 23 12.98 -18.53 3.13
CA GLU A 23 14.07 -19.47 3.30
C GLU A 23 14.90 -19.56 2.00
N PRO A 24 16.24 -19.67 2.10
CA PRO A 24 17.06 -19.85 0.90
C PRO A 24 16.71 -21.16 0.18
N SER A 25 16.36 -21.07 -1.10
CA SER A 25 16.03 -22.23 -1.93
C SER A 25 16.79 -22.23 -3.26
N ASN A 26 17.11 -23.44 -3.73
CA ASN A 26 17.61 -23.65 -5.09
C ASN A 26 16.49 -23.58 -6.14
N ASN A 27 15.22 -23.62 -5.73
CA ASN A 27 14.09 -23.56 -6.65
C ASN A 27 13.78 -22.12 -7.05
N LYS A 28 14.40 -21.64 -8.12
CA LYS A 28 14.24 -20.26 -8.61
C LYS A 28 13.09 -20.09 -9.61
N THR A 29 11.98 -20.79 -9.43
CA THR A 29 10.80 -20.63 -10.31
C THR A 29 9.70 -19.85 -9.61
N VAL A 30 9.09 -18.90 -10.32
CA VAL A 30 8.09 -17.97 -9.78
C VAL A 30 6.83 -18.00 -10.63
N TYR A 31 5.68 -18.24 -10.01
CA TYR A 31 4.39 -17.97 -10.61
C TYR A 31 3.92 -16.56 -10.22
N LEU A 32 3.46 -15.78 -11.20
CA LEU A 32 2.96 -14.42 -10.97
C LEU A 32 1.46 -14.36 -11.19
N GLN A 33 0.74 -13.77 -10.23
CA GLN A 33 -0.66 -13.37 -10.40
C GLN A 33 -0.83 -11.93 -9.95
N ILE A 34 -0.94 -11.02 -10.91
CA ILE A 34 -1.07 -9.59 -10.65
C ILE A 34 -2.50 -9.19 -10.96
N LYS A 35 -3.19 -8.64 -9.95
CA LYS A 35 -4.54 -8.12 -10.04
C LYS A 35 -4.52 -6.61 -9.82
N ASN A 36 -5.53 -5.97 -10.37
CA ASN A 36 -5.77 -4.55 -10.16
C ASN A 36 -7.26 -4.37 -9.87
N THR A 37 -7.57 -3.99 -8.64
CA THR A 37 -8.93 -3.63 -8.20
C THR A 37 -9.08 -2.12 -7.99
N SER A 38 -8.09 -1.33 -8.41
CA SER A 38 -8.18 0.13 -8.43
C SER A 38 -8.93 0.63 -9.65
N ASP A 39 -9.20 1.93 -9.69
CA ASP A 39 -9.86 2.64 -10.80
C ASP A 39 -8.87 3.11 -11.89
N LYS A 40 -7.57 2.84 -11.75
CA LYS A 40 -6.54 3.24 -12.72
C LYS A 40 -6.05 2.07 -13.55
N ASP A 41 -5.53 2.35 -14.74
CA ASP A 41 -4.82 1.35 -15.53
C ASP A 41 -3.45 1.02 -14.89
N MET A 42 -3.16 -0.28 -14.78
CA MET A 42 -1.91 -0.86 -14.27
C MET A 42 -1.49 -2.07 -15.12
N SER A 43 -1.90 -2.11 -16.38
CA SER A 43 -1.64 -3.22 -17.30
C SER A 43 -0.13 -3.50 -17.51
N GLY A 44 0.71 -2.47 -17.37
CA GLY A 44 2.17 -2.60 -17.47
C GLY A 44 2.85 -3.29 -16.28
N LEU A 45 2.17 -3.37 -15.13
CA LEU A 45 2.79 -3.81 -13.88
C LEU A 45 3.27 -5.27 -13.93
N GLN A 46 2.49 -6.16 -14.54
CA GLN A 46 2.86 -7.58 -14.61
C GLN A 46 4.17 -7.80 -15.38
N ALA A 47 4.35 -7.10 -16.51
CA ALA A 47 5.57 -7.19 -17.30
C ALA A 47 6.78 -6.64 -16.53
N LYS A 48 6.62 -5.53 -15.80
CA LYS A 48 7.68 -4.94 -14.97
C LYS A 48 8.09 -5.86 -13.82
N ILE A 49 7.13 -6.46 -13.12
CA ILE A 49 7.43 -7.45 -12.06
C ILE A 49 8.15 -8.66 -12.65
N ALA A 50 7.67 -9.21 -13.76
CA ALA A 50 8.31 -10.36 -14.41
C ALA A 50 9.76 -10.05 -14.81
N SER A 51 10.01 -8.88 -15.39
CA SER A 51 11.36 -8.44 -15.74
C SER A 51 12.25 -8.27 -14.50
N ALA A 52 11.74 -7.64 -13.45
CA ALA A 52 12.49 -7.42 -12.21
C ALA A 52 12.86 -8.75 -11.54
N VAL A 53 11.92 -9.68 -11.43
CA VAL A 53 12.12 -11.04 -10.91
C VAL A 53 13.12 -11.82 -11.78
N THR A 54 13.02 -11.73 -13.10
CA THR A 54 13.95 -12.39 -14.02
C THR A 54 15.38 -11.85 -13.87
N SER A 55 15.55 -10.53 -13.67
CA SER A 55 16.86 -9.93 -13.43
C SER A 55 17.52 -10.37 -12.12
N LYS A 56 16.74 -10.91 -11.18
CA LYS A 56 17.24 -11.56 -9.95
C LYS A 56 17.63 -13.04 -10.14
N GLY A 57 17.49 -13.57 -11.36
CA GLY A 57 17.84 -14.94 -11.71
C GLY A 57 16.73 -15.95 -11.45
N TYR A 58 15.47 -15.49 -11.31
CA TYR A 58 14.30 -16.36 -11.25
C TYR A 58 13.70 -16.58 -12.63
N GLN A 59 13.05 -17.72 -12.83
CA GLN A 59 12.31 -18.06 -14.02
C GLN A 59 10.81 -17.90 -13.75
N VAL A 60 10.16 -17.03 -14.52
CA VAL A 60 8.70 -16.88 -14.43
C VAL A 60 8.03 -18.05 -15.15
N VAL A 61 7.20 -18.81 -14.43
CA VAL A 61 6.47 -19.97 -14.94
C VAL A 61 4.97 -19.70 -14.96
N SER A 62 4.27 -20.28 -15.94
CA SER A 62 2.82 -20.14 -16.09
C SER A 62 2.02 -21.16 -15.28
N ASN A 63 2.63 -22.30 -14.93
CA ASN A 63 1.98 -23.33 -14.14
C ASN A 63 2.34 -23.17 -12.65
N PRO A 64 1.37 -22.82 -11.78
CA PRO A 64 1.61 -22.72 -10.34
C PRO A 64 2.13 -24.04 -9.75
N ASP A 65 1.75 -25.19 -10.28
CA ASP A 65 2.20 -26.49 -9.76
C ASP A 65 3.69 -26.75 -9.96
N THR A 66 4.36 -25.99 -10.84
CA THR A 66 5.81 -26.11 -11.07
C THR A 66 6.62 -25.03 -10.35
N ALA A 67 5.96 -24.03 -9.75
CA ALA A 67 6.62 -22.90 -9.12
C ALA A 67 7.21 -23.24 -7.74
N GLY A 68 8.37 -22.69 -7.43
CA GLY A 68 8.94 -22.66 -6.07
C GLY A 68 8.31 -21.56 -5.24
N TYR A 69 7.97 -20.44 -5.88
CA TYR A 69 7.36 -19.28 -5.26
C TYR A 69 6.13 -18.81 -6.03
N TRP A 70 5.11 -18.34 -5.32
CA TRP A 70 3.98 -17.63 -5.90
C TRP A 70 4.03 -16.19 -5.41
N ILE A 71 4.01 -15.24 -6.34
CA ILE A 71 3.82 -13.83 -6.01
C ILE A 71 2.45 -13.43 -6.51
N GLN A 72 1.59 -13.10 -5.56
CA GLN A 72 0.25 -12.59 -5.82
C GLN A 72 0.21 -11.15 -5.34
N ALA A 73 -0.13 -10.23 -6.23
CA ALA A 73 -0.24 -8.82 -5.86
C ALA A 73 -1.59 -8.28 -6.33
N ASN A 74 -2.21 -7.42 -5.52
CA ASN A 74 -3.41 -6.71 -5.89
C ASN A 74 -3.25 -5.20 -5.64
N VAL A 75 -3.30 -4.41 -6.70
CA VAL A 75 -3.34 -2.95 -6.58
C VAL A 75 -4.74 -2.53 -6.12
N LEU A 76 -4.82 -2.03 -4.89
CA LEU A 76 -6.08 -1.62 -4.27
C LEU A 76 -6.48 -0.20 -4.66
N LYS A 77 -5.50 0.70 -4.66
CA LYS A 77 -5.69 2.12 -4.95
C LYS A 77 -4.46 2.67 -5.65
N ALA A 78 -4.68 3.63 -6.53
CA ALA A 78 -3.62 4.39 -7.18
C ALA A 78 -4.13 5.81 -7.46
N ASP A 79 -4.11 6.69 -6.46
CA ASP A 79 -4.72 8.02 -6.61
C ASP A 79 -3.93 9.10 -5.88
N LYS A 80 -4.33 10.35 -6.07
CA LYS A 80 -3.84 11.47 -5.28
C LYS A 80 -4.15 11.21 -3.80
N MET A 81 -3.12 11.30 -2.97
CA MET A 81 -3.25 11.01 -1.55
C MET A 81 -2.23 11.84 -0.77
N ASP A 82 -2.63 12.39 0.37
CA ASP A 82 -1.65 13.06 1.23
C ASP A 82 -0.72 12.04 1.93
N LEU A 83 0.46 12.50 2.35
CA LEU A 83 1.46 11.62 2.95
C LEU A 83 1.00 11.02 4.29
N ARG A 84 0.13 11.71 5.06
CA ARG A 84 -0.37 11.19 6.34
C ARG A 84 -1.36 10.06 6.12
N GLU A 85 -2.26 10.21 5.15
CA GLU A 85 -3.15 9.13 4.75
C GLU A 85 -2.35 7.91 4.25
N SER A 86 -1.34 8.13 3.40
CA SER A 86 -0.42 7.08 2.92
C SER A 86 0.27 6.32 4.06
N GLN A 87 0.77 7.03 5.08
CA GLN A 87 1.33 6.40 6.28
C GLN A 87 0.27 5.64 7.09
N GLY A 88 -0.97 6.13 7.14
CA GLY A 88 -2.08 5.41 7.74
C GLY A 88 -2.34 4.05 7.07
N TRP A 89 -2.23 3.96 5.74
CA TRP A 89 -2.33 2.69 5.02
C TRP A 89 -1.16 1.75 5.31
N LEU A 90 0.06 2.28 5.40
CA LEU A 90 1.26 1.52 5.73
C LEU A 90 1.19 0.93 7.15
N SER A 91 0.83 1.76 8.14
CA SER A 91 0.74 1.36 9.55
C SER A 91 -0.39 0.36 9.82
N ARG A 92 -1.43 0.33 8.99
CA ARG A 92 -2.51 -0.68 9.09
C ARG A 92 -2.06 -2.04 8.55
N GLY A 93 -1.02 -2.12 7.73
CA GLY A 93 -0.55 -3.40 7.17
C GLY A 93 -1.57 -4.15 6.31
N TYR A 94 -1.24 -5.41 6.01
CA TYR A 94 -2.10 -6.37 5.32
C TYR A 94 -3.07 -6.96 6.35
N GLU A 95 -4.39 -6.92 6.09
CA GLU A 95 -5.46 -7.38 7.01
C GLU A 95 -5.69 -6.60 8.34
N GLY A 96 -5.11 -5.41 8.54
CA GLY A 96 -5.30 -4.60 9.77
C GLY A 96 -6.68 -4.01 10.05
N ALA A 97 -7.75 -4.70 9.67
CA ALA A 97 -9.14 -4.45 10.06
C ALA A 97 -9.76 -5.63 10.83
N VAL A 98 -8.95 -6.52 11.42
CA VAL A 98 -9.40 -7.52 12.42
C VAL A 98 -8.84 -7.20 13.81
N THR A 99 -8.71 -5.92 14.17
CA THR A 99 -8.80 -5.52 15.57
C THR A 99 -10.23 -5.07 15.83
N GLY A 100 -11.10 -6.05 16.10
CA GLY A 100 -12.34 -5.77 16.79
C GLY A 100 -12.00 -5.18 18.17
N ALA A 101 -12.58 -4.01 18.47
CA ALA A 101 -12.41 -3.19 19.67
C ALA A 101 -11.25 -2.17 19.64
N ALA A 102 -11.48 -1.01 19.00
CA ALA A 102 -11.32 0.31 19.63
C ALA A 102 -11.57 1.43 18.59
N LEU A 103 -12.05 2.57 19.10
CA LEU A 103 -12.11 3.90 18.46
C LEU A 103 -13.35 4.19 17.60
N GLY A 104 -14.46 4.49 18.28
CA GLY A 104 -15.66 5.01 17.64
C GLY A 104 -16.77 5.47 18.58
N ALA A 105 -16.45 6.03 19.75
CA ALA A 105 -17.39 6.80 20.54
C ALA A 105 -16.61 7.87 21.31
N GLY A 106 -16.49 9.05 20.69
CA GLY A 106 -16.11 10.25 21.42
C GLY A 106 -17.20 10.55 22.43
N ILE A 107 -16.92 10.27 23.71
CA ILE A 107 -17.69 10.85 24.80
C ILE A 107 -17.29 12.32 24.85
N THR A 108 -18.15 13.18 24.30
CA THR A 108 -18.15 14.61 24.59
C THR A 108 -18.59 14.80 26.04
N ALA A 109 -17.64 14.69 26.97
CA ALA A 109 -17.84 15.10 28.35
C ALA A 109 -17.53 16.59 28.46
N TYR A 110 -18.57 17.41 28.35
CA TYR A 110 -18.58 18.78 28.81
C TYR A 110 -18.28 18.81 30.31
N ASN A 111 -17.05 19.15 30.71
CA ASN A 111 -16.84 19.97 31.90
C ASN A 111 -15.41 20.49 32.01
N SER A 112 -15.21 21.78 31.74
CA SER A 112 -14.33 22.59 32.56
C SER A 112 -14.87 24.01 32.56
N SER A 113 -15.68 24.28 33.57
CA SER A 113 -15.99 25.62 34.03
C SER A 113 -14.68 26.36 34.37
N SER A 114 -14.28 27.33 33.56
CA SER A 114 -13.54 28.50 34.04
C SER A 114 -13.79 29.67 33.09
N ALA A 115 -14.12 30.79 33.71
CA ALA A 115 -14.60 32.01 33.12
C ALA A 115 -13.53 32.73 32.29
N GLY A 116 -13.97 33.30 31.15
CA GLY A 116 -13.58 34.61 30.66
C GLY A 116 -12.11 34.90 30.34
N ALA A 117 -11.79 34.99 29.04
CA ALA A 117 -10.85 35.98 28.47
C ALA A 117 -10.89 35.89 26.92
N THR A 118 -11.68 36.75 26.27
CA THR A 118 -11.21 37.90 25.46
C THR A 118 -10.74 37.59 24.03
N LEU A 119 -11.57 38.02 23.08
CA LEU A 119 -11.25 38.92 21.96
C LEU A 119 -9.94 38.70 21.19
N GLY A 120 -10.07 38.29 19.93
CA GLY A 120 -9.05 38.43 18.91
C GLY A 120 -9.69 38.75 17.55
N VAL A 121 -10.04 40.01 17.34
CA VAL A 121 -10.42 40.57 16.03
C VAL A 121 -9.13 40.82 15.26
N GLY A 122 -9.02 40.28 14.05
CA GLY A 122 -7.87 40.48 13.18
C GLY A 122 -8.24 40.32 11.70
N LEU A 123 -9.11 41.19 11.19
CA LEU A 123 -9.28 41.42 9.75
C LEU A 123 -8.72 42.81 9.43
N ALA A 124 -7.51 42.87 8.86
CA ALA A 124 -6.99 44.09 8.26
C ALA A 124 -5.99 43.78 7.13
N ALA A 125 -6.41 44.16 5.93
CA ALA A 125 -5.64 44.74 4.83
C ALA A 125 -4.50 43.92 4.17
N GLY A 126 -4.73 43.55 2.91
CA GLY A 126 -3.66 43.09 2.01
C GLY A 126 -4.13 42.65 0.62
N LEU A 127 -5.05 43.36 -0.04
CA LEU A 127 -5.29 43.20 -1.47
C LEU A 127 -4.28 44.04 -2.25
N VAL A 128 -3.08 43.52 -2.53
CA VAL A 128 -2.23 43.97 -3.66
C VAL A 128 -1.35 42.81 -4.11
N GLY A 129 -1.48 42.40 -5.37
CA GLY A 129 -0.54 41.48 -6.02
C GLY A 129 -1.19 40.31 -6.76
N MET A 130 -2.19 40.56 -7.61
CA MET A 130 -2.50 39.61 -8.69
C MET A 130 -1.32 39.61 -9.67
N ALA A 131 -0.35 38.75 -9.44
CA ALA A 131 0.50 38.21 -10.48
C ALA A 131 -0.07 36.84 -10.84
N ALA A 132 -0.41 36.67 -12.12
CA ALA A 132 -0.78 35.40 -12.71
C ALA A 132 0.44 34.47 -12.70
N ASP A 133 0.64 33.74 -11.62
CA ASP A 133 1.60 32.65 -11.55
C ASP A 133 0.85 31.32 -11.58
N ALA A 134 1.28 30.43 -12.48
CA ALA A 134 0.81 29.06 -12.57
C ALA A 134 0.69 28.45 -11.17
N MET A 135 -0.51 28.01 -10.77
CA MET A 135 -0.67 27.34 -9.48
C MET A 135 0.26 26.12 -9.47
N VAL A 136 1.33 26.20 -8.69
CA VAL A 136 2.26 25.09 -8.48
C VAL A 136 1.68 24.24 -7.36
N GLU A 137 0.91 23.23 -7.72
CA GLU A 137 0.33 22.27 -6.78
C GLU A 137 1.36 21.19 -6.46
N ASP A 138 1.58 20.90 -5.18
CA ASP A 138 2.33 19.71 -4.75
C ASP A 138 1.42 18.49 -4.84
N VAL A 139 1.65 17.64 -5.85
CA VAL A 139 0.80 16.48 -6.10
C VAL A 139 1.55 15.22 -5.74
N ASN A 140 0.96 14.43 -4.84
CA ASN A 140 1.42 13.11 -4.47
C ASN A 140 0.45 12.05 -4.97
N TYR A 141 0.93 11.15 -5.83
CA TYR A 141 0.20 9.93 -6.18
C TYR A 141 0.71 8.78 -5.32
N THR A 142 -0.22 8.05 -4.72
CA THR A 142 0.08 6.89 -3.89
C THR A 142 -0.58 5.65 -4.47
N MET A 143 0.22 4.60 -4.61
CA MET A 143 -0.23 3.26 -4.98
C MET A 143 -0.17 2.35 -3.75
N ILE A 144 -1.31 1.77 -3.39
CA ILE A 144 -1.47 0.80 -2.31
C ILE A 144 -1.61 -0.58 -2.94
N THR A 145 -0.68 -1.47 -2.63
CA THR A 145 -0.67 -2.84 -3.17
C THR A 145 -0.55 -3.84 -2.05
N ASP A 146 -1.50 -4.76 -2.01
CA ASP A 146 -1.43 -5.92 -1.13
C ASP A 146 -0.65 -7.02 -1.83
N VAL A 147 0.38 -7.57 -1.17
CA VAL A 147 1.26 -8.58 -1.73
C VAL A 147 1.24 -9.81 -0.83
N GLN A 148 0.99 -10.96 -1.43
CA GLN A 148 1.16 -12.27 -0.82
C GLN A 148 2.27 -13.02 -1.56
N ILE A 149 3.20 -13.58 -0.80
CA ILE A 149 4.25 -14.45 -1.30
C ILE A 149 4.08 -15.81 -0.66
N ALA A 150 3.97 -16.85 -1.47
CA ALA A 150 3.99 -18.22 -0.99
C ALA A 150 5.30 -18.91 -1.39
N GLU A 151 5.90 -19.65 -0.47
CA GLU A 151 7.05 -20.51 -0.70
C GLU A 151 6.62 -21.98 -0.63
N ARG A 152 7.00 -22.78 -1.63
CA ARG A 152 6.72 -24.22 -1.65
C ARG A 152 7.60 -24.93 -0.64
N THR A 153 6.98 -25.73 0.21
CA THR A 153 7.67 -26.59 1.18
C THR A 153 7.35 -28.06 0.97
N LYS A 154 8.28 -28.93 1.35
CA LYS A 154 8.10 -30.38 1.34
C LYS A 154 7.37 -30.88 2.59
N THR A 155 7.33 -30.07 3.64
CA THR A 155 6.66 -30.38 4.90
C THR A 155 5.20 -29.96 4.82
N GLN A 156 4.32 -30.75 5.42
CA GLN A 156 2.91 -30.37 5.52
C GLN A 156 2.79 -29.16 6.47
N VAL A 157 2.23 -28.07 5.96
CA VAL A 157 1.92 -26.88 6.75
C VAL A 157 0.46 -26.97 7.16
N GLN A 158 0.21 -26.95 8.46
CA GLN A 158 -1.14 -26.76 8.99
C GLN A 158 -1.33 -25.27 9.28
N THR A 159 -2.39 -24.69 8.72
CA THR A 159 -2.78 -23.31 8.98
C THR A 159 -4.16 -23.30 9.61
N ASP A 160 -4.23 -22.87 10.86
CA ASP A 160 -5.48 -22.65 11.57
C ASP A 160 -5.91 -21.19 11.36
N ASN A 161 -6.99 -21.00 10.61
CA ASN A 161 -7.56 -19.70 10.32
C ASN A 161 -8.79 -19.45 11.20
N VAL A 162 -8.82 -18.31 11.88
CA VAL A 162 -9.99 -17.83 12.62
C VAL A 162 -10.52 -16.59 11.93
N ALA A 163 -11.61 -16.73 11.17
CA ALA A 163 -12.27 -15.61 10.51
C ALA A 163 -13.52 -15.20 11.29
N VAL A 164 -13.62 -13.92 11.63
CA VAL A 164 -14.84 -13.34 12.20
C VAL A 164 -15.60 -12.65 11.06
N LEU A 165 -16.58 -13.35 10.50
CA LEU A 165 -17.41 -12.82 9.44
C LEU A 165 -18.52 -11.96 10.07
N ARG A 166 -18.53 -10.66 9.78
CA ARG A 166 -19.67 -9.80 10.15
C ARG A 166 -20.88 -10.18 9.29
N GLN A 167 -21.92 -10.70 9.94
CA GLN A 167 -23.18 -11.06 9.31
C GLN A 167 -24.18 -9.91 9.55
N GLY A 168 -24.16 -8.92 8.66
CA GLY A 168 -25.00 -7.73 8.76
C GLY A 168 -24.52 -6.74 9.83
N THR A 169 -25.45 -5.95 10.38
CA THR A 169 -25.16 -4.90 11.37
C THR A 169 -25.04 -5.39 12.81
N SER A 170 -25.47 -6.61 13.12
CA SER A 170 -25.60 -7.11 14.50
C SER A 170 -25.12 -8.54 14.75
N GLY A 171 -24.77 -9.31 13.71
CA GLY A 171 -24.26 -10.67 13.85
C GLY A 171 -22.76 -10.79 13.56
N ALA A 172 -22.07 -11.66 14.28
CA ALA A 172 -20.72 -12.10 13.92
C ALA A 172 -20.68 -13.63 13.92
N LYS A 173 -20.25 -14.22 12.81
CA LYS A 173 -20.01 -15.67 12.69
C LYS A 173 -18.51 -15.91 12.83
N VAL A 174 -18.12 -16.57 13.90
CA VAL A 174 -16.75 -17.05 14.07
C VAL A 174 -16.64 -18.37 13.31
N GLN A 175 -15.77 -18.41 12.30
CA GLN A 175 -15.46 -19.60 11.53
C GLN A 175 -14.00 -19.95 11.76
N THR A 176 -13.77 -21.14 12.32
CA THR A 176 -12.44 -21.75 12.39
C THR A 176 -12.32 -22.73 11.23
N SER A 177 -11.24 -22.62 10.46
CA SER A 177 -10.91 -23.55 9.39
C SER A 177 -9.46 -23.99 9.54
N THR A 178 -9.23 -25.29 9.52
CA THR A 178 -7.89 -25.86 9.42
C THR A 178 -7.65 -26.25 7.98
N GLU A 179 -6.67 -25.63 7.35
CA GLU A 179 -6.21 -25.99 6.01
C GLU A 179 -4.85 -26.70 6.13
N THR A 180 -4.67 -27.79 5.40
CA THR A 180 -3.34 -28.39 5.23
C THR A 180 -2.85 -28.09 3.83
N GLY A 181 -1.65 -27.54 3.73
CA GLY A 181 -1.03 -27.14 2.48
C GLY A 181 0.44 -27.50 2.45
N ASN A 182 1.08 -27.23 1.32
CA ASN A 182 2.52 -27.40 1.09
C ASN A 182 3.19 -26.05 0.81
N GLN A 183 2.65 -24.98 1.42
CA GLN A 183 3.10 -23.61 1.19
C GLN A 183 3.19 -22.84 2.50
N HIS A 184 4.31 -22.14 2.70
CA HIS A 184 4.40 -21.04 3.67
C HIS A 184 3.91 -19.77 3.00
N LYS A 185 2.90 -19.11 3.55
CA LYS A 185 2.31 -17.89 3.01
C LYS A 185 2.71 -16.70 3.87
N TYR A 186 3.21 -15.66 3.22
CA TYR A 186 3.61 -14.39 3.82
C TYR A 186 2.82 -13.28 3.14
N GLN A 187 2.49 -12.24 3.89
CA GLN A 187 1.68 -11.14 3.39
C GLN A 187 2.26 -9.81 3.86
N THR A 188 2.21 -8.80 3.00
CA THR A 188 2.66 -7.44 3.34
C THR A 188 1.92 -6.43 2.47
N ARG A 189 1.74 -5.22 2.98
CA ARG A 189 1.23 -4.10 2.21
C ARG A 189 2.39 -3.24 1.74
N VAL A 190 2.45 -3.01 0.44
CA VAL A 190 3.43 -2.12 -0.19
C VAL A 190 2.76 -0.79 -0.53
N VAL A 191 3.34 0.30 -0.04
CA VAL A 191 2.87 1.67 -0.28
C VAL A 191 3.94 2.41 -1.07
N SER A 192 3.62 2.74 -2.32
CA SER A 192 4.52 3.49 -3.21
C SER A 192 3.99 4.91 -3.41
N ASN A 193 4.84 5.90 -3.20
CA ASN A 193 4.53 7.32 -3.35
C ASN A 193 5.36 7.93 -4.46
N ALA A 194 4.75 8.77 -5.29
CA ALA A 194 5.39 9.58 -6.31
C ALA A 194 4.94 11.02 -6.12
N ASN A 195 5.88 11.90 -5.81
CA ASN A 195 5.60 13.28 -5.43
C ASN A 195 6.40 14.25 -6.30
N LYS A 196 5.72 15.22 -6.90
CA LYS A 196 6.32 16.30 -7.70
C LYS A 196 5.31 17.44 -7.84
N VAL A 197 5.82 18.63 -8.11
CA VAL A 197 4.97 19.75 -8.51
C VAL A 197 4.21 19.49 -9.81
N ASN A 198 2.91 19.78 -9.82
CA ASN A 198 1.99 19.60 -10.93
C ASN A 198 2.07 18.19 -11.55
N LEU A 199 2.35 17.18 -10.73
CA LEU A 199 2.46 15.80 -11.18
C LEU A 199 1.14 15.34 -11.77
N LYS A 200 1.21 14.66 -12.92
CA LYS A 200 0.07 13.99 -13.55
C LYS A 200 0.23 12.49 -13.39
N PHE A 201 -0.90 11.77 -13.31
CA PHE A 201 -0.87 10.32 -13.15
C PHE A 201 -0.04 9.59 -14.22
N PRO A 202 -0.10 9.93 -15.53
CA PRO A 202 0.72 9.26 -16.54
C PRO A 202 2.24 9.44 -16.35
N GLU A 203 2.68 10.50 -15.65
CA GLU A 203 4.08 10.68 -15.27
C GLU A 203 4.43 9.84 -14.02
N ALA A 204 3.50 9.72 -13.09
CA ALA A 204 3.67 8.98 -11.84
C ALA A 204 3.63 7.47 -12.04
N GLN A 205 2.69 7.00 -12.87
CA GLN A 205 2.37 5.59 -13.09
C GLN A 205 3.60 4.72 -13.40
N PRO A 206 4.41 5.00 -14.44
CA PRO A 206 5.51 4.11 -14.78
C PRO A 206 6.52 3.99 -13.63
N VAL A 207 6.73 5.07 -12.88
CA VAL A 207 7.69 5.13 -11.79
C VAL A 207 7.17 4.42 -10.53
N LEU A 208 5.87 4.52 -10.25
CA LEU A 208 5.19 3.76 -9.21
C LEU A 208 5.26 2.25 -9.50
N GLU A 209 4.99 1.85 -10.75
CA GLU A 209 5.09 0.45 -11.19
C GLU A 209 6.52 -0.08 -11.08
N ASP A 210 7.53 0.70 -11.50
CA ASP A 210 8.94 0.30 -11.44
C ASP A 210 9.43 0.09 -10.00
N GLN A 211 9.06 0.99 -9.09
CA GLN A 211 9.45 0.87 -7.69
C GLN A 211 8.74 -0.28 -6.99
N LEU A 212 7.46 -0.51 -7.27
CA LEU A 212 6.75 -1.68 -6.76
C LEU A 212 7.39 -2.97 -7.29
N ALA A 213 7.67 -3.05 -8.59
CA ALA A 213 8.33 -4.21 -9.19
C ALA A 213 9.69 -4.49 -8.57
N LYS A 214 10.50 -3.43 -8.36
CA LYS A 214 11.78 -3.52 -7.67
C LYS A 214 11.63 -3.98 -6.21
N SER A 215 10.65 -3.44 -5.49
CA SER A 215 10.38 -3.83 -4.10
C SER A 215 10.01 -5.31 -4.00
N ILE A 216 9.09 -5.78 -4.84
CA ILE A 216 8.66 -7.18 -4.88
C ILE A 216 9.84 -8.10 -5.24
N ALA A 217 10.62 -7.76 -6.27
CA ALA A 217 11.77 -8.55 -6.69
C ALA A 217 12.90 -8.58 -5.65
N ASN A 218 12.96 -7.62 -4.72
CA ASN A 218 13.94 -7.60 -3.63
C ASN A 218 13.52 -8.44 -2.42
N ILE A 219 12.29 -8.98 -2.39
CA ILE A 219 11.86 -9.94 -1.36
C ILE A 219 12.41 -11.34 -1.67
N LEU A 220 12.62 -11.64 -2.96
CA LEU A 220 13.21 -12.88 -3.45
C LEU A 220 14.73 -12.91 -3.29
#